data_AF-A0A5C6DUU8-F1
#
_entry.id   AF-A0A5C6DUU8-F1
#
_cell.length_a   1.000
_cell.length_b   1.000
_cell.length_c   1.000
_cell.angle_alpha   90.00
_cell.angle_beta   90.00
_cell.angle_gamma   90.00
#
_symmetry.space_group_name_H-M   'P 1'
#
loop_
_entity.id
_entity.type
_entity.pdbx_description
1 polymer ?
#
loop_
_entity_poly.entity_id
_entity_poly.type
_entity_poly.pdbx_seq_one_letter_code
_entity_poly.pdbx_strand_id
1 'polypeptide(L)'
;MSRASDASYNPRLTSQPVLAFFQVLLVFRTLILTLTTACCLVASPAAAALVTTQEAGLDAIFSQASFGADSIDIRFFPTLTIIDPDLITIDSDADFNKLSTWAPDPFTNVNLFYVDAINFCGSPGANIIGCGSTPGFLVALDSGFAAHPIDGPELIAHEIGHNLGLQHTSGAGLMGPVLNHETTLSEDEVMTIFDSPLVKLDAEGYFINVTPVLVRATAVPEPGSFAICGLVAGAIVARRRRRTA
;
A
#
# COMPACT_ATOMS: atom_id res chain seq x y z
N MET A 1 -38.18 -6.25 99.47
CA MET A 1 -37.39 -5.06 99.10
C MET A 1 -37.07 -5.19 97.61
N SER A 2 -37.98 -4.72 96.75
CA SER A 2 -37.96 -3.43 96.04
C SER A 2 -36.93 -3.35 94.89
N ARG A 3 -37.49 -3.29 93.67
CA ARG A 3 -36.99 -2.68 92.40
C ARG A 3 -35.75 -3.31 91.72
N ALA A 4 -35.63 -3.35 90.40
CA ALA A 4 -36.48 -2.95 89.28
C ALA A 4 -36.02 -3.67 87.99
N SER A 5 -36.88 -3.61 86.99
CA SER A 5 -36.77 -3.95 85.58
C SER A 5 -35.51 -3.39 84.87
N ASP A 6 -34.99 -4.09 83.84
CA ASP A 6 -35.39 -3.85 82.45
C ASP A 6 -34.53 -4.58 81.40
N ALA A 7 -35.24 -4.98 80.33
CA ALA A 7 -34.87 -5.02 78.92
C ALA A 7 -33.60 -5.78 78.43
N SER A 8 -33.90 -6.85 77.68
CA SER A 8 -33.05 -7.44 76.64
C SER A 8 -32.65 -6.43 75.56
N TYR A 9 -31.39 -6.48 75.11
CA TYR A 9 -31.02 -6.10 73.74
C TYR A 9 -29.77 -6.85 73.28
N ASN A 10 -29.90 -7.58 72.18
CA ASN A 10 -28.87 -8.34 71.48
C ASN A 10 -28.54 -7.62 70.17
N PRO A 11 -27.28 -7.22 69.92
CA PRO A 11 -26.86 -6.84 68.59
C PRO A 11 -25.88 -7.88 68.02
N ARG A 12 -26.39 -8.79 67.20
CA ARG A 12 -25.68 -9.20 65.98
C ARG A 12 -26.00 -8.18 64.88
N LEU A 13 -25.06 -8.02 63.94
CA LEU A 13 -25.05 -7.13 62.77
C LEU A 13 -24.46 -5.74 63.12
N THR A 14 -23.47 -5.17 62.42
CA THR A 14 -23.17 -5.18 60.98
C THR A 14 -21.71 -4.79 60.71
N SER A 15 -21.05 -5.62 59.90
CA SER A 15 -20.19 -5.27 58.75
C SER A 15 -19.65 -3.84 58.57
N GLN A 16 -18.32 -3.75 58.61
CA GLN A 16 -17.40 -2.95 57.79
C GLN A 16 -17.99 -1.93 56.78
N PRO A 17 -17.76 -0.61 56.97
CA PRO A 17 -18.02 0.39 55.93
C PRO A 17 -16.76 0.96 55.25
N VAL A 18 -15.54 0.54 55.62
CA VAL A 18 -14.30 1.18 55.10
C VAL A 18 -13.67 0.43 53.91
N LEU A 19 -13.89 -0.88 53.78
CA LEU A 19 -13.31 -1.68 52.68
C LEU A 19 -14.11 -1.62 51.36
N ALA A 20 -15.42 -1.29 51.41
CA ALA A 20 -16.26 -1.25 50.21
C ALA A 20 -15.95 -0.06 49.29
N PHE A 21 -15.52 1.08 49.84
CA PHE A 21 -15.22 2.28 49.03
C PHE A 21 -13.91 2.15 48.23
N PHE A 22 -12.91 1.42 48.74
CA PHE A 22 -11.65 1.19 48.03
C PHE A 22 -11.77 0.13 46.93
N GLN A 23 -12.66 -0.86 47.08
CA GLN A 23 -12.86 -1.88 46.04
C GLN A 23 -13.66 -1.36 44.83
N VAL A 24 -14.67 -0.50 45.03
CA VAL A 24 -15.46 0.06 43.92
C VAL A 24 -14.63 1.01 43.04
N LEU A 25 -13.71 1.79 43.63
CA LEU A 25 -12.84 2.71 42.89
C LEU A 25 -11.71 1.98 42.13
N LEU A 26 -11.27 0.81 42.62
CA LEU A 26 -10.25 -0.01 41.95
C LEU A 26 -10.84 -0.74 40.73
N VAL A 27 -12.07 -1.27 40.86
CA VAL A 27 -12.79 -1.98 39.78
C VAL A 27 -13.13 -1.05 38.62
N PHE A 28 -13.53 0.20 38.88
CA PHE A 28 -13.75 1.20 37.80
C PHE A 28 -12.45 1.60 37.07
N ARG A 29 -11.30 1.61 37.76
CA ARG A 29 -10.00 1.87 37.15
C ARG A 29 -9.50 0.71 36.28
N THR A 30 -9.82 -0.54 36.64
CA THR A 30 -9.42 -1.71 35.85
C THR A 30 -10.36 -1.93 34.65
N LEU A 31 -11.66 -1.65 34.80
CA LEU A 31 -12.65 -1.82 33.73
C LEU A 31 -12.47 -0.79 32.57
N ILE A 32 -12.07 0.44 32.89
CA ILE A 32 -11.78 1.48 31.87
C ILE A 32 -10.46 1.21 31.14
N LEU A 33 -9.50 0.53 31.80
CA LEU A 33 -8.21 0.18 31.21
C LEU A 33 -8.31 -1.06 30.31
N THR A 34 -9.18 -2.03 30.62
CA THR A 34 -9.41 -3.20 29.76
C THR A 34 -10.25 -2.87 28.53
N LEU A 35 -11.21 -1.95 28.62
CA LEU A 35 -12.05 -1.57 27.48
C LEU A 35 -11.30 -0.71 26.42
N THR A 36 -10.30 0.08 26.84
CA THR A 36 -9.46 0.85 25.91
C THR A 36 -8.38 0.02 25.23
N THR A 37 -7.93 -1.07 25.86
CA THR A 37 -6.91 -1.97 25.28
C THR A 37 -7.52 -2.98 24.29
N ALA A 38 -8.80 -3.32 24.45
CA ALA A 38 -9.50 -4.28 23.56
C ALA A 38 -9.91 -3.68 22.20
N CYS A 39 -10.10 -2.37 22.08
CA CYS A 39 -10.47 -1.72 20.81
C CYS A 39 -9.29 -1.55 19.83
N CYS A 40 -8.05 -1.77 20.27
CA CYS A 40 -6.86 -1.60 19.43
C CYS A 40 -6.38 -2.90 18.75
N LEU A 41 -7.09 -4.02 18.90
CA LEU A 41 -6.59 -5.35 18.50
C LEU A 41 -7.25 -5.93 17.23
N VAL A 42 -8.06 -5.14 16.51
CA VAL A 42 -8.61 -5.51 15.20
C VAL A 42 -8.39 -4.39 14.19
N ALA A 43 -7.13 -3.94 14.08
CA ALA A 43 -6.67 -3.41 12.81
C ALA A 43 -6.20 -4.62 12.00
N SER A 44 -7.08 -5.16 11.15
CA SER A 44 -6.61 -6.03 10.07
C SER A 44 -5.54 -5.26 9.29
N PRO A 45 -4.43 -5.89 8.87
CA PRO A 45 -3.61 -5.28 7.84
C PRO A 45 -4.52 -5.18 6.62
N ALA A 46 -5.05 -3.99 6.35
CA ALA A 46 -5.54 -3.71 5.03
C ALA A 46 -4.29 -3.78 4.15
N ALA A 47 -4.17 -4.84 3.35
CA ALA A 47 -3.31 -4.78 2.18
C ALA A 47 -3.80 -3.54 1.42
N ALA A 48 -2.95 -2.54 1.39
CA ALA A 48 -3.21 -1.32 0.68
C ALA A 48 -2.00 -1.20 -0.22
N ALA A 49 -2.22 -1.45 -1.51
CA ALA A 49 -1.23 -1.20 -2.51
C ALA A 49 -0.58 0.18 -2.30
N LEU A 50 0.69 0.28 -2.67
CA LEU A 50 1.46 1.50 -2.55
C LEU A 50 2.14 1.80 -3.88
N VAL A 51 2.32 3.08 -4.17
CA VAL A 51 3.05 3.51 -5.35
C VAL A 51 4.51 3.74 -4.99
N THR A 52 5.39 3.22 -5.83
CA THR A 52 6.79 3.63 -5.90
C THR A 52 7.10 4.03 -7.34
N THR A 53 8.21 4.70 -7.58
CA THR A 53 8.68 5.06 -8.92
C THR A 53 10.04 4.47 -9.24
N GLN A 54 10.82 4.08 -8.21
CA GLN A 54 12.16 3.48 -8.35
C GLN A 54 13.09 4.25 -9.33
N GLU A 55 12.91 5.58 -9.43
CA GLU A 55 13.51 6.43 -10.49
C GLU A 55 15.00 6.16 -10.71
N ALA A 56 15.82 6.25 -9.67
CA ALA A 56 17.27 6.04 -9.81
C ALA A 56 17.64 4.64 -10.34
N GLY A 57 16.85 3.61 -10.03
CA GLY A 57 17.07 2.26 -10.53
C GLY A 57 16.63 2.12 -11.98
N LEU A 58 15.51 2.74 -12.37
CA LEU A 58 15.06 2.77 -13.75
C LEU A 58 16.02 3.58 -14.64
N ASP A 59 16.46 4.74 -14.18
CA ASP A 59 17.44 5.58 -14.89
C ASP A 59 18.71 4.77 -15.17
N ALA A 60 19.21 4.01 -14.18
CA ALA A 60 20.39 3.17 -14.37
C ALA A 60 20.20 2.09 -15.44
N ILE A 61 18.99 1.55 -15.58
CA ILE A 61 18.65 0.51 -16.57
C ILE A 61 18.46 1.12 -17.98
N PHE A 62 17.79 2.26 -18.10
CA PHE A 62 17.51 2.91 -19.39
C PHE A 62 18.60 3.91 -19.85
N SER A 63 19.73 3.96 -19.13
CA SER A 63 20.95 4.70 -19.50
C SER A 63 22.19 3.81 -19.59
N GLN A 64 22.01 2.49 -19.66
CA GLN A 64 23.09 1.53 -19.85
C GLN A 64 23.92 1.84 -21.10
N ALA A 65 25.17 1.36 -21.14
CA ALA A 65 26.08 1.60 -22.27
C ALA A 65 25.53 1.14 -23.63
N SER A 66 24.61 0.17 -23.67
CA SER A 66 23.93 -0.29 -24.89
C SER A 66 23.04 0.78 -25.53
N PHE A 67 22.63 1.82 -24.78
CA PHE A 67 21.95 3.01 -25.32
C PHE A 67 22.91 4.01 -25.98
N GLY A 68 24.22 3.80 -25.88
CA GLY A 68 25.20 4.73 -26.42
C GLY A 68 25.09 6.12 -25.80
N ALA A 69 24.84 7.13 -26.62
CA ALA A 69 24.63 8.51 -26.16
C ALA A 69 23.15 8.86 -25.93
N ASP A 70 22.23 7.97 -26.31
CA ASP A 70 20.80 8.21 -26.37
C ASP A 70 20.11 7.47 -25.22
N SER A 71 20.31 7.89 -23.98
CA SER A 71 19.56 7.31 -22.84
C SER A 71 18.07 7.69 -22.91
N ILE A 72 17.21 6.86 -22.31
CA ILE A 72 15.77 7.16 -22.17
C ILE A 72 15.48 7.57 -20.73
N ASP A 73 14.95 8.78 -20.56
CA ASP A 73 14.46 9.31 -19.30
C ASP A 73 13.03 8.80 -18.98
N ILE A 74 12.80 8.33 -17.76
CA ILE A 74 11.50 7.81 -17.32
C ILE A 74 10.77 8.89 -16.51
N ARG A 75 9.84 9.58 -17.16
CA ARG A 75 9.18 10.76 -16.56
C ARG A 75 7.85 10.39 -15.93
N PHE A 76 7.81 10.42 -14.61
CA PHE A 76 6.60 10.12 -13.86
C PHE A 76 5.65 11.33 -13.76
N PHE A 77 4.40 11.12 -14.16
CA PHE A 77 3.31 12.00 -13.82
C PHE A 77 2.86 11.82 -12.35
N PRO A 78 2.08 12.77 -11.81
CA PRO A 78 1.47 12.59 -10.50
C PRO A 78 0.65 11.31 -10.41
N THR A 79 0.74 10.64 -9.26
CA THR A 79 -0.03 9.42 -8.99
C THR A 79 -1.53 9.67 -9.04
N LEU A 80 -2.23 8.82 -9.78
CA LEU A 80 -3.68 8.72 -9.72
C LEU A 80 -4.09 7.65 -8.70
N THR A 81 -5.28 7.79 -8.13
CA THR A 81 -5.86 6.76 -7.27
C THR A 81 -7.24 6.42 -7.79
N ILE A 82 -7.48 5.12 -7.97
CA ILE A 82 -8.80 4.59 -8.30
C ILE A 82 -9.33 3.74 -7.14
N ILE A 83 -10.66 3.68 -7.04
CA ILE A 83 -11.34 2.86 -6.04
C ILE A 83 -12.16 1.84 -6.81
N ASP A 84 -11.62 0.63 -6.92
CA ASP A 84 -12.26 -0.49 -7.59
C ASP A 84 -11.85 -1.79 -6.85
N PRO A 85 -12.70 -2.32 -5.95
CA PRO A 85 -12.39 -3.52 -5.18
C PRO A 85 -12.26 -4.77 -6.05
N ASP A 86 -12.78 -4.76 -7.28
CA ASP A 86 -12.66 -5.89 -8.20
C ASP A 86 -11.30 -5.90 -8.92
N LEU A 87 -10.48 -4.85 -8.75
CA LEU A 87 -9.19 -4.70 -9.44
C LEU A 87 -7.99 -4.64 -8.49
N ILE A 88 -8.18 -4.82 -7.19
CA ILE A 88 -7.06 -4.97 -6.24
C ILE A 88 -6.30 -6.27 -6.44
N THR A 89 -6.89 -7.24 -7.15
CA THR A 89 -6.25 -8.47 -7.57
C THR A 89 -6.58 -8.72 -9.03
N ILE A 90 -5.56 -9.06 -9.83
CA ILE A 90 -5.73 -9.36 -11.26
C ILE A 90 -5.75 -10.88 -11.44
N ASP A 91 -6.95 -11.45 -11.58
CA ASP A 91 -7.18 -12.90 -11.63
C ASP A 91 -7.61 -13.41 -13.00
N SER A 92 -7.86 -12.51 -13.95
CA SER A 92 -8.31 -12.87 -15.30
C SER A 92 -7.88 -11.85 -16.35
N ASP A 93 -7.97 -12.27 -17.61
CA ASP A 93 -7.80 -11.39 -18.77
C ASP A 93 -8.80 -10.24 -18.76
N ALA A 94 -10.01 -10.47 -18.25
CA ALA A 94 -11.02 -9.45 -18.11
C ALA A 94 -10.62 -8.37 -17.10
N ASP A 95 -10.01 -8.75 -15.98
CA ASP A 95 -9.54 -7.81 -14.96
C ASP A 95 -8.39 -6.96 -15.50
N PHE A 96 -7.40 -7.60 -16.13
CA PHE A 96 -6.28 -6.89 -16.75
C PHE A 96 -6.75 -5.91 -17.83
N ASN A 97 -7.65 -6.34 -18.72
CA ASN A 97 -8.22 -5.47 -19.76
C ASN A 97 -9.09 -4.35 -19.16
N LYS A 98 -9.78 -4.56 -18.04
CA LYS A 98 -10.56 -3.52 -17.36
C LYS A 98 -9.68 -2.37 -16.86
N LEU A 99 -8.39 -2.59 -16.58
CA LEU A 99 -7.46 -1.50 -16.24
C LEU A 99 -7.39 -0.43 -17.34
N SER A 100 -7.59 -0.80 -18.60
CA SER A 100 -7.60 0.13 -19.72
C SER A 100 -8.66 1.23 -19.61
N THR A 101 -9.76 0.98 -18.89
CA THR A 101 -10.82 1.99 -18.69
C THR A 101 -10.39 3.13 -17.76
N TRP A 102 -9.32 2.90 -16.99
CA TRP A 102 -8.77 3.82 -16.01
C TRP A 102 -7.44 4.44 -16.44
N ALA A 103 -6.87 3.99 -17.56
CA ALA A 103 -5.60 4.47 -18.06
C ALA A 103 -5.75 5.87 -18.69
N PRO A 104 -5.13 6.93 -18.12
CA PRO A 104 -5.06 8.22 -18.78
C PRO A 104 -4.17 8.18 -20.02
N ASP A 105 -4.54 8.99 -21.02
CA ASP A 105 -3.81 9.18 -22.27
C ASP A 105 -3.24 7.88 -22.87
N PRO A 106 -4.11 6.86 -23.08
CA PRO A 106 -3.67 5.56 -23.57
C PRO A 106 -2.92 5.72 -24.89
N PHE A 107 -1.94 4.85 -25.12
CA PHE A 107 -1.05 4.86 -26.30
C PHE A 107 -0.01 5.99 -26.37
N THR A 108 0.01 6.93 -25.41
CA THR A 108 1.06 7.96 -25.35
C THR A 108 1.88 7.94 -24.07
N ASN A 109 1.39 7.25 -23.04
CA ASN A 109 2.02 7.07 -21.75
C ASN A 109 1.94 5.59 -21.35
N VAL A 110 2.94 5.09 -20.63
CA VAL A 110 2.82 3.83 -19.88
C VAL A 110 1.98 4.06 -18.62
N ASN A 111 1.07 3.15 -18.31
CA ASN A 111 0.20 3.24 -17.14
C ASN A 111 0.51 2.08 -16.19
N LEU A 112 1.15 2.40 -15.05
CA LEU A 112 1.55 1.41 -14.04
C LEU A 112 0.48 1.30 -12.95
N PHE A 113 -0.30 0.24 -12.98
CA PHE A 113 -1.30 -0.06 -11.96
C PHE A 113 -0.68 -0.84 -10.80
N TYR A 114 -0.68 -0.25 -9.61
CA TYR A 114 -0.23 -0.87 -8.38
C TYR A 114 -1.41 -1.56 -7.70
N VAL A 115 -1.35 -2.89 -7.65
CA VAL A 115 -2.38 -3.77 -7.09
C VAL A 115 -1.82 -4.58 -5.90
N ASP A 116 -2.69 -5.29 -5.19
CA ASP A 116 -2.29 -6.12 -4.04
C ASP A 116 -1.77 -7.50 -4.47
N ALA A 117 -2.22 -8.03 -5.62
CA ALA A 117 -1.78 -9.33 -6.14
C ALA A 117 -2.09 -9.49 -7.64
N ILE A 118 -1.35 -10.38 -8.30
CA ILE A 118 -1.56 -10.78 -9.69
C ILE A 118 -1.50 -12.30 -9.77
N ASN A 119 -2.56 -12.95 -10.25
CA ASN A 119 -2.60 -14.41 -10.46
C ASN A 119 -2.88 -14.77 -11.93
N PHE A 120 -2.91 -13.77 -12.81
CA PHE A 120 -3.13 -13.95 -14.23
C PHE A 120 -2.28 -12.99 -15.06
N CYS A 121 -1.60 -13.53 -16.09
CA CYS A 121 -1.01 -12.74 -17.18
C CYS A 121 -0.97 -13.60 -18.44
N GLY A 122 -1.95 -13.43 -19.33
CA GLY A 122 -2.19 -14.31 -20.50
C GLY A 122 -2.65 -15.74 -20.15
N SER A 123 -2.30 -16.24 -18.97
CA SER A 123 -2.77 -17.50 -18.39
C SER A 123 -2.74 -17.42 -16.85
N PRO A 124 -3.53 -18.26 -16.14
CA PRO A 124 -3.45 -18.35 -14.69
C PRO A 124 -2.08 -18.86 -14.23
N GLY A 125 -1.51 -18.24 -13.20
CA GLY A 125 -0.23 -18.65 -12.63
C GLY A 125 -0.07 -18.20 -11.18
N ALA A 126 0.77 -18.92 -10.44
CA ALA A 126 1.16 -18.50 -9.09
C ALA A 126 2.48 -17.72 -9.15
N ASN A 127 2.66 -16.76 -8.24
CA ASN A 127 3.84 -15.89 -8.15
C ASN A 127 4.06 -15.00 -9.38
N ILE A 128 2.99 -14.61 -10.07
CA ILE A 128 3.06 -13.53 -11.05
C ILE A 128 3.11 -12.23 -10.25
N ILE A 129 4.12 -11.41 -10.49
CA ILE A 129 4.36 -10.16 -9.74
C ILE A 129 4.28 -8.92 -10.64
N GLY A 130 4.18 -9.13 -11.94
CA GLY A 130 4.00 -8.10 -12.96
C GLY A 130 3.25 -8.67 -14.16
N CYS A 131 2.56 -7.80 -14.89
CA CYS A 131 1.97 -8.14 -16.17
C CYS A 131 1.90 -6.90 -17.06
N GLY A 132 2.52 -6.96 -18.24
CA GLY A 132 2.52 -5.90 -19.22
C GLY A 132 1.84 -6.30 -20.53
N SER A 133 1.18 -5.35 -21.19
CA SER A 133 0.79 -5.51 -22.59
C SER A 133 2.02 -5.43 -23.51
N THR A 134 2.12 -6.31 -24.51
CA THR A 134 3.33 -6.44 -25.35
C THR A 134 3.02 -6.42 -26.86
N PRO A 135 3.35 -5.33 -27.60
CA PRO A 135 3.54 -3.98 -27.08
C PRO A 135 2.22 -3.39 -26.57
N GLY A 136 2.29 -2.29 -25.84
CA GLY A 136 1.10 -1.58 -25.37
C GLY A 136 1.44 -0.58 -24.28
N PHE A 137 0.45 -0.18 -23.50
CA PHE A 137 0.57 0.92 -22.53
C PHE A 137 0.12 0.53 -21.11
N LEU A 138 -0.28 -0.73 -20.89
CA LEU A 138 -0.77 -1.22 -19.62
C LEU A 138 0.29 -2.06 -18.94
N VAL A 139 0.45 -1.80 -17.64
CA VAL A 139 1.20 -2.64 -16.72
C VAL A 139 0.39 -2.77 -15.44
N ALA A 140 0.29 -3.98 -14.90
CA ALA A 140 -0.10 -4.24 -13.52
C ALA A 140 1.11 -4.75 -12.74
N LEU A 141 1.28 -4.27 -11.51
CA LEU A 141 2.37 -4.65 -10.62
C LEU A 141 1.83 -5.06 -9.25
N ASP A 142 2.35 -6.15 -8.72
CA ASP A 142 2.28 -6.38 -7.28
C ASP A 142 3.07 -5.26 -6.59
N SER A 143 2.34 -4.43 -5.85
CA SER A 143 2.90 -3.23 -5.24
C SER A 143 3.94 -3.51 -4.15
N GLY A 144 3.86 -4.65 -3.48
CA GLY A 144 4.84 -5.06 -2.47
C GLY A 144 6.19 -5.40 -3.10
N PHE A 145 6.16 -6.15 -4.21
CA PHE A 145 7.37 -6.46 -4.97
C PHE A 145 7.94 -5.23 -5.68
N ALA A 146 7.08 -4.41 -6.30
CA ALA A 146 7.52 -3.18 -6.96
C ALA A 146 8.22 -2.22 -5.97
N ALA A 147 7.75 -2.17 -4.71
CA ALA A 147 8.35 -1.37 -3.64
C ALA A 147 9.68 -1.92 -3.10
N HIS A 148 10.04 -3.16 -3.43
CA HIS A 148 11.28 -3.75 -2.92
C HIS A 148 12.49 -3.04 -3.55
N PRO A 149 13.48 -2.57 -2.77
CA PRO A 149 14.56 -1.74 -3.30
C PRO A 149 15.52 -2.47 -4.26
N ILE A 150 15.57 -3.79 -4.21
CA ILE A 150 16.43 -4.61 -5.07
C ILE A 150 15.66 -5.10 -6.29
N ASP A 151 14.47 -5.66 -6.07
CA ASP A 151 13.69 -6.33 -7.12
C ASP A 151 12.79 -5.36 -7.89
N GLY A 152 12.35 -4.28 -7.23
CA GLY A 152 11.42 -3.30 -7.77
C GLY A 152 11.89 -2.62 -9.05
N PRO A 153 13.14 -2.14 -9.16
CA PRO A 153 13.62 -1.52 -10.39
C PRO A 153 13.63 -2.50 -11.57
N GLU A 154 14.09 -3.73 -11.36
CA GLU A 154 14.09 -4.78 -12.38
C GLU A 154 12.66 -5.12 -12.80
N LEU A 155 11.77 -5.36 -11.85
CA LEU A 155 10.35 -5.66 -12.12
C LEU A 155 9.69 -4.54 -12.94
N ILE A 156 9.79 -3.29 -12.50
CA ILE A 156 9.15 -2.17 -13.19
C ILE A 156 9.75 -1.99 -14.59
N ALA A 157 11.08 -2.07 -14.71
CA ALA A 157 11.75 -1.94 -16.01
C ALA A 157 11.41 -3.10 -16.96
N HIS A 158 11.28 -4.32 -16.46
CA HIS A 158 10.87 -5.50 -17.22
C HIS A 158 9.49 -5.29 -17.85
N GLU A 159 8.51 -4.86 -17.06
CA GLU A 159 7.15 -4.64 -17.57
C GLU A 159 7.06 -3.42 -18.50
N ILE A 160 7.86 -2.37 -18.26
CA ILE A 160 8.02 -1.27 -19.22
C ILE A 160 8.64 -1.79 -20.53
N GLY A 161 9.63 -2.68 -20.46
CA GLY A 161 10.24 -3.34 -21.62
C GLY A 161 9.19 -4.03 -22.50
N HIS A 162 8.23 -4.75 -21.90
CA HIS A 162 7.09 -5.31 -22.60
C HIS A 162 6.25 -4.26 -23.33
N ASN A 163 5.88 -3.16 -22.66
CA ASN A 163 5.15 -2.05 -23.28
C ASN A 163 5.92 -1.45 -24.48
N LEU A 164 7.25 -1.40 -24.39
CA LEU A 164 8.14 -0.93 -25.45
C LEU A 164 8.40 -1.98 -26.54
N GLY A 165 7.79 -3.16 -26.47
CA GLY A 165 7.79 -4.18 -27.52
C GLY A 165 8.72 -5.37 -27.29
N LEU A 166 9.43 -5.41 -26.17
CA LEU A 166 10.31 -6.53 -25.84
C LEU A 166 9.53 -7.77 -25.45
N GLN A 167 10.01 -8.94 -25.87
CA GLN A 167 9.48 -10.25 -25.50
C GLN A 167 10.38 -10.90 -24.46
N HIS A 168 9.90 -11.92 -23.76
CA HIS A 168 10.75 -12.69 -22.86
C HIS A 168 11.92 -13.34 -23.61
N THR A 169 13.09 -13.29 -22.99
CA THR A 169 14.25 -14.09 -23.39
C THR A 169 14.15 -15.49 -22.76
N SER A 170 15.13 -16.35 -23.05
CA SER A 170 15.19 -17.68 -22.43
C SER A 170 15.68 -17.68 -20.96
N GLY A 171 15.85 -16.52 -20.30
CA GLY A 171 16.21 -16.47 -18.88
C GLY A 171 17.25 -15.44 -18.45
N ALA A 172 17.93 -14.77 -19.39
CA ALA A 172 19.02 -13.83 -19.08
C ALA A 172 18.62 -12.38 -19.38
N GLY A 173 19.30 -11.44 -18.72
CA GLY A 173 19.06 -10.01 -18.88
C GLY A 173 17.67 -9.57 -18.42
N LEU A 174 17.35 -8.29 -18.71
CA LEU A 174 16.17 -7.63 -18.16
C LEU A 174 14.87 -8.37 -18.48
N MET A 175 14.79 -8.95 -19.67
CA MET A 175 13.58 -9.64 -20.16
C MET A 175 13.54 -11.13 -19.83
N GLY A 176 14.35 -11.60 -18.87
CA GLY A 176 14.18 -12.94 -18.31
C GLY A 176 12.79 -13.09 -17.64
N PRO A 177 12.07 -14.21 -17.84
CA PRO A 177 10.70 -14.39 -17.31
C PRO A 177 10.62 -14.54 -15.78
N VAL A 178 11.77 -14.55 -15.10
CA VAL A 178 11.88 -14.63 -13.64
C VAL A 178 12.93 -13.61 -13.23
N LEU A 179 12.67 -12.89 -12.14
CA LEU A 179 13.65 -11.97 -11.57
C LEU A 179 14.98 -12.69 -11.32
N ASN A 180 16.03 -12.17 -11.93
CA ASN A 180 17.35 -12.80 -11.98
C ASN A 180 18.47 -11.83 -11.56
N HIS A 181 18.13 -10.58 -11.24
CA HIS A 181 19.08 -9.51 -10.89
C HIS A 181 20.05 -9.15 -12.02
N GLU A 182 19.74 -9.55 -13.24
CA GLU A 182 20.43 -9.17 -14.46
C GLU A 182 19.55 -8.19 -15.24
N THR A 183 19.86 -6.90 -15.17
CA THR A 183 19.06 -5.87 -15.84
C THR A 183 19.62 -5.47 -17.21
N THR A 184 20.49 -6.30 -17.78
CA THR A 184 21.17 -5.98 -19.05
C THR A 184 20.19 -5.95 -20.22
N LEU A 185 20.34 -4.94 -21.06
CA LEU A 185 19.65 -4.80 -22.35
C LEU A 185 20.67 -4.85 -23.48
N SER A 186 20.48 -5.75 -24.44
CA SER A 186 21.28 -5.86 -25.65
C SER A 186 21.00 -4.71 -26.63
N GLU A 187 21.91 -4.48 -27.58
CA GLU A 187 21.73 -3.47 -28.63
C GLU A 187 20.46 -3.71 -29.47
N ASP A 188 20.11 -4.98 -29.76
CA ASP A 188 18.89 -5.34 -30.50
C ASP A 188 17.61 -5.02 -29.70
N GLU A 189 17.62 -5.24 -28.38
CA GLU A 189 16.51 -4.86 -27.51
C GLU A 189 16.39 -3.33 -27.42
N VAL A 190 17.50 -2.61 -27.33
CA VAL A 190 17.51 -1.14 -27.34
C VAL A 190 16.95 -0.60 -28.66
N MET A 191 17.30 -1.17 -29.82
CA MET A 191 16.70 -0.78 -31.10
C MET A 191 15.18 -1.01 -31.11
N THR A 192 14.72 -2.15 -30.57
CA THR A 192 13.28 -2.44 -30.46
C THR A 192 12.57 -1.41 -29.57
N ILE A 193 13.20 -1.01 -28.46
CA ILE A 193 12.68 0.05 -27.58
C ILE A 193 12.52 1.37 -28.36
N PHE A 194 13.52 1.78 -29.14
CA PHE A 194 13.47 3.02 -29.92
C PHE A 194 12.42 3.03 -31.04
N ASP A 195 12.05 1.86 -31.56
CA ASP A 195 10.96 1.73 -32.53
C ASP A 195 9.57 1.89 -31.89
N SER A 196 9.48 1.93 -30.55
CA SER A 196 8.21 2.10 -29.85
C SER A 196 7.64 3.52 -30.01
N PRO A 197 6.34 3.67 -30.32
CA PRO A 197 5.68 4.97 -30.40
C PRO A 197 5.55 5.68 -29.04
N LEU A 198 5.85 4.98 -27.93
CA LEU A 198 5.86 5.56 -26.59
C LEU A 198 7.15 6.36 -26.32
N VAL A 199 8.24 6.05 -27.03
CA VAL A 199 9.49 6.81 -26.94
C VAL A 199 9.33 8.12 -27.69
N LYS A 200 9.57 9.22 -26.97
CA LYS A 200 9.48 10.59 -27.47
C LYS A 200 10.84 11.24 -27.39
N LEU A 201 10.99 12.35 -28.11
CA LEU A 201 12.20 13.16 -28.14
C LEU A 201 11.83 14.62 -27.92
N ASP A 202 12.53 15.28 -27.01
CA ASP A 202 12.47 16.73 -26.82
C ASP A 202 13.86 17.36 -26.74
N ALA A 203 13.97 18.54 -26.13
CA ALA A 203 15.23 19.28 -26.07
C ALA A 203 16.22 18.64 -25.07
N GLU A 204 15.71 17.86 -24.12
CA GLU A 204 16.49 17.22 -23.06
C GLU A 204 16.94 15.81 -23.45
N GLY A 205 16.25 15.16 -24.39
CA GLY A 205 16.65 13.87 -24.95
C GLY A 205 15.46 12.95 -25.19
N TYR A 206 15.74 11.65 -25.28
CA TYR A 206 14.69 10.64 -25.39
C TYR A 206 14.04 10.40 -24.04
N PHE A 207 12.73 10.18 -24.05
CA PHE A 207 11.98 9.92 -22.82
C PHE A 207 10.73 9.10 -23.09
N ILE A 208 10.20 8.52 -22.01
CA ILE A 208 8.81 8.05 -21.96
C ILE A 208 8.08 8.73 -20.82
N ASN A 209 6.77 8.83 -20.97
CA ASN A 209 5.90 9.28 -19.90
C ASN A 209 5.28 8.07 -19.19
N VAL A 210 5.27 8.11 -17.86
CA VAL A 210 4.69 7.06 -17.03
C VAL A 210 3.66 7.65 -16.08
N THR A 211 2.46 7.09 -16.06
CA THR A 211 1.43 7.45 -15.09
C THR A 211 1.26 6.33 -14.06
N PRO A 212 1.66 6.53 -12.81
CA PRO A 212 1.40 5.57 -11.75
C PRO A 212 -0.06 5.69 -11.28
N VAL A 213 -0.73 4.54 -11.14
CA VAL A 213 -2.13 4.44 -10.72
C VAL A 213 -2.23 3.48 -9.53
N LEU A 214 -2.66 3.99 -8.38
CA LEU A 214 -2.90 3.21 -7.18
C LEU A 214 -4.32 2.63 -7.23
N VAL A 215 -4.48 1.31 -7.15
CA VAL A 215 -5.79 0.65 -7.06
C VAL A 215 -6.13 0.33 -5.61
N ARG A 216 -7.35 0.67 -5.16
CA ARG A 216 -7.77 0.46 -3.78
C ARG A 216 -9.16 -0.14 -3.70
N ALA A 217 -9.37 -0.99 -2.70
CA ALA A 217 -10.68 -1.57 -2.43
C ALA A 217 -11.70 -0.54 -1.90
N THR A 218 -11.22 0.47 -1.19
CA THR A 218 -12.06 1.49 -0.56
C THR A 218 -11.42 2.88 -0.63
N ALA A 219 -12.24 3.92 -0.61
CA ALA A 219 -11.80 5.23 -0.14
C ALA A 219 -11.40 5.06 1.33
N VAL A 220 -10.11 4.89 1.62
CA VAL A 220 -9.57 4.97 2.98
C VAL A 220 -10.20 6.19 3.66
N PRO A 221 -10.97 5.99 4.75
CA PRO A 221 -11.30 7.08 5.63
C PRO A 221 -9.97 7.59 6.20
N GLU A 222 -9.77 8.91 6.22
CA GLU A 222 -8.58 9.52 6.82
C GLU A 222 -8.21 8.83 8.14
N PRO A 223 -6.91 8.58 8.40
CA PRO A 223 -6.52 7.70 9.47
C PRO A 223 -7.18 8.17 10.78
N GLY A 224 -7.74 7.21 11.53
CA GLY A 224 -8.38 7.46 12.82
C GLY A 224 -7.48 8.15 13.84
N SER A 225 -6.21 8.44 13.49
CA SER A 225 -5.33 9.38 14.17
C SER A 225 -5.96 10.76 14.38
N PHE A 226 -6.83 11.28 13.50
CA PHE A 226 -7.57 12.53 13.83
C PHE A 226 -8.58 12.33 14.96
N ALA A 227 -9.29 11.19 14.98
CA ALA A 227 -10.20 10.86 16.07
C ALA A 227 -9.44 10.63 17.38
N ILE A 228 -8.29 9.96 17.33
CA ILE A 228 -7.40 9.74 18.49
C ILE A 228 -6.81 11.07 18.98
N CYS A 229 -6.30 11.92 18.08
CA CYS A 229 -5.81 13.26 18.41
C CYS A 229 -6.91 14.13 19.02
N GLY A 230 -8.13 14.07 18.49
CA GLY A 230 -9.30 14.76 19.03
C GLY A 230 -9.67 14.29 20.44
N LEU A 231 -9.65 12.98 20.68
CA LEU A 231 -9.91 12.39 22.00
C LEU A 231 -8.81 12.76 23.02
N VAL A 232 -7.54 12.74 22.61
CA VAL A 232 -6.40 13.14 23.46
C VAL A 232 -6.47 14.63 23.80
N ALA A 233 -6.72 15.50 22.81
CA ALA A 233 -6.91 16.93 23.03
C ALA A 233 -8.09 17.22 23.96
N GLY A 234 -9.23 16.55 23.75
CA GLY A 234 -10.41 16.65 24.60
C GLY A 234 -10.14 16.22 26.05
N ALA A 235 -9.41 15.12 26.25
CA ALA A 235 -9.02 14.64 27.58
C ALA A 235 -8.08 15.61 28.31
N ILE A 236 -7.13 16.23 27.60
CA ILE A 236 -6.21 17.25 28.16
C ILE A 236 -7.00 18.50 28.61
N VAL A 237 -7.92 18.98 27.78
CA VAL A 237 -8.77 20.14 28.10
C VAL A 237 -9.67 19.85 29.30
N ALA A 238 -10.33 18.69 29.32
CA ALA A 238 -11.18 18.27 30.44
C ALA A 238 -10.39 18.14 31.76
N ARG A 239 -9.15 17.62 31.71
CA ARG A 239 -8.27 17.51 32.87
C ARG A 239 -7.79 18.87 33.37
N ARG A 240 -7.52 19.83 32.48
CA ARG A 240 -7.17 21.21 32.86
C ARG A 240 -8.33 21.92 33.56
N ARG A 241 -9.55 21.83 33.03
CA ARG A 241 -10.74 22.47 33.62
C ARG A 241 -11.07 21.96 35.04
N ARG A 242 -10.83 20.68 35.32
CA ARG A 242 -11.03 20.10 36.66
C ARG A 242 -9.96 20.47 37.70
N ARG A 243 -8.85 21.10 37.28
CA ARG A 243 -7.80 21.56 38.20
C ARG A 243 -7.91 23.04 38.55
N THR A 244 -8.71 23.80 37.79
CA THR A 244 -8.93 25.23 37.96
C THR A 244 -10.27 25.55 38.61
N ALA A 245 -11.08 24.54 38.93
CA ALA A 245 -12.30 24.61 39.72
C ALA A 245 -12.05 23.89 41.05
#